data_AF-A0A7C1WGL1-F1
#
_entry.id   AF-A0A7C1WGL1-F1
#
_cell.length_a   1.000
_cell.length_b   1.000
_cell.length_c   1.000
_cell.angle_alpha   90.00
_cell.angle_beta   90.00
_cell.angle_gamma   90.00
#
_symmetry.space_group_name_H-M   'P 1'
#
loop_
_entity.id
_entity.type
_entity.pdbx_description
1 polymer ?
#
loop_
_entity_poly.entity_id
_entity_poly.type
_entity_poly.pdbx_seq_one_letter_code
_entity_poly.pdbx_strand_id
1 'polypeptide(L)'
;MRATIIGATSFLSVLVLLVPFSQAMAKDEVCVTCHEGVSPGLVKDWQTSKHSRNDVSCSTCHGDKHTSGKNADLAQLPDEKVCAQCHEQQFSQFSKGKHNFGWTSLNALPITHVEPDELMEGGRGCGGCHNMGIKSEAQKKDQRDKGYRYQNNSCDECHTRHSFSKKEATDPRACQQCHMGYDHPQWEMWSSAKHGSRWFARDSRNLPEGAPAPKCQECHLPNGTHENRTAWGFLGVRLPLPEDPQWKADRITILKALGVLNPETGQPTARLEVVKAVDLARLTEEAWKTEREKMITTCSKCHSERYVRTQLEMGDTMMKKADRLMADAIETVSALYKDGIIKKPANYSFAYPDLLYFMQTGGGDLKKLSYIDQILFQMYMKDRMRTYQAFFHMNPDYAYWYGWAMMVEDLGEIKELAQTMRATHKAGEKH
;
A
#
# COMPACT_ATOMS: atom_id res chain seq x y z
N MET A 1 95.78 2.38 0.72
CA MET A 1 94.70 3.31 0.32
C MET A 1 94.00 2.74 -0.90
N ARG A 2 92.66 2.79 -0.88
CA ARG A 2 91.70 2.55 -1.96
C ARG A 2 91.44 1.08 -2.36
N ALA A 3 90.28 0.64 -1.90
CA ALA A 3 89.60 -0.60 -2.24
C ALA A 3 88.80 -0.45 -3.55
N THR A 4 88.54 -1.61 -4.12
CA THR A 4 88.06 -1.94 -5.45
C THR A 4 86.52 -2.03 -5.50
N ILE A 5 85.99 -2.06 -6.75
CA ILE A 5 84.86 -2.88 -7.26
C ILE A 5 83.57 -2.16 -7.74
N ILE A 6 83.46 -2.17 -9.08
CA ILE A 6 82.38 -2.63 -9.99
C ILE A 6 81.02 -1.88 -9.97
N GLY A 7 80.64 -1.42 -11.18
CA GLY A 7 79.36 -0.81 -11.49
C GLY A 7 78.23 -1.80 -11.78
N ALA A 8 77.02 -1.31 -11.60
CA ALA A 8 75.79 -1.94 -12.09
C ALA A 8 74.83 -0.84 -12.57
N THR A 9 74.40 -0.96 -13.82
CA THR A 9 73.35 -0.17 -14.47
C THR A 9 71.98 -0.59 -13.93
N SER A 10 71.27 0.34 -13.29
CA SER A 10 69.89 0.15 -12.84
C SER A 10 68.89 0.38 -13.97
N PHE A 11 68.18 -0.67 -14.38
CA PHE A 11 66.95 -0.58 -15.17
C PHE A 11 65.78 -0.26 -14.25
N LEU A 12 65.15 0.89 -14.46
CA LEU A 12 63.92 1.30 -13.77
C LEU A 12 62.73 0.54 -14.39
N SER A 13 62.23 -0.48 -13.70
CA SER A 13 61.00 -1.18 -14.10
C SER A 13 59.79 -0.37 -13.63
N VAL A 14 59.13 0.32 -14.56
CA VAL A 14 57.81 0.91 -14.34
C VAL A 14 56.77 -0.21 -14.41
N LEU A 15 56.28 -0.62 -13.24
CA LEU A 15 55.16 -1.56 -13.13
C LEU A 15 53.87 -0.80 -13.50
N VAL A 16 53.41 -0.95 -14.74
CA VAL A 16 52.09 -0.49 -15.17
C VAL A 16 51.05 -1.38 -14.48
N LEU A 17 50.45 -0.87 -13.41
CA LEU A 17 49.21 -1.40 -12.84
C LEU A 17 48.10 -1.23 -13.88
N LEU A 18 47.86 -2.27 -14.67
CA LEU A 18 46.67 -2.41 -15.52
C LEU A 18 45.44 -2.46 -14.62
N VAL A 19 44.81 -1.30 -14.43
CA VAL A 19 43.53 -1.14 -13.75
C VAL A 19 42.45 -1.90 -14.53
N PRO A 20 41.54 -2.66 -13.89
CA PRO A 20 40.46 -3.40 -14.56
C PRO A 20 39.32 -2.49 -15.07
N PHE A 21 39.63 -1.25 -15.43
CA PHE A 21 38.64 -0.24 -15.85
C PHE A 21 38.09 -0.49 -17.26
N SER A 22 38.86 -1.18 -18.12
CA SER A 22 38.53 -1.32 -19.55
C SER A 22 37.45 -2.37 -19.87
N GLN A 23 37.22 -3.36 -19.00
CA GLN A 23 36.23 -4.41 -19.28
C GLN A 23 34.79 -4.02 -18.96
N ALA A 24 34.57 -3.10 -18.02
CA ALA A 24 33.24 -2.62 -17.66
C ALA A 24 32.65 -1.73 -18.78
N MET A 25 33.44 -0.76 -19.28
CA MET A 25 33.01 0.14 -20.35
C MET A 25 32.67 -0.60 -21.65
N ALA A 26 33.41 -1.66 -21.99
CA ALA A 26 33.17 -2.46 -23.19
C ALA A 26 31.87 -3.29 -23.14
N LYS A 27 31.41 -3.69 -21.95
CA LYS A 27 30.16 -4.47 -21.78
C LYS A 27 28.91 -3.58 -21.84
N ASP A 28 29.04 -2.33 -21.41
CA ASP A 28 27.94 -1.36 -21.40
C ASP A 28 27.56 -0.93 -22.81
N GLU A 29 28.56 -0.70 -23.67
CA GLU A 29 28.33 -0.43 -25.09
C GLU A 29 27.60 -1.59 -25.78
N VAL A 30 27.94 -2.85 -25.48
CA VAL A 30 27.28 -4.02 -26.11
C VAL A 30 25.79 -4.10 -25.74
N CYS A 31 25.44 -3.89 -24.47
CA CYS A 31 24.04 -3.88 -24.04
C CYS A 31 23.27 -2.76 -24.74
N VAL A 32 23.81 -1.53 -24.69
CA VAL A 32 23.16 -0.34 -25.24
C VAL A 32 23.01 -0.47 -26.75
N THR A 33 24.07 -0.79 -27.50
CA THR A 33 24.04 -0.89 -28.97
C THR A 33 23.03 -1.94 -29.45
N CYS A 34 22.92 -3.09 -28.78
CA CYS A 34 21.93 -4.10 -29.15
C CYS A 34 20.50 -3.62 -28.81
N HIS A 35 20.30 -3.08 -27.61
CA HIS A 35 18.98 -2.65 -27.15
C HIS A 35 18.49 -1.35 -27.79
N GLU A 36 19.34 -0.57 -28.44
CA GLU A 36 18.91 0.51 -29.34
C GLU A 36 18.11 -0.04 -30.53
N GLY A 37 18.42 -1.24 -31.00
CA GLY A 37 17.65 -1.94 -32.03
C GLY A 37 16.42 -2.68 -31.49
N VAL A 38 16.54 -3.31 -30.32
CA VAL A 38 15.50 -4.21 -29.78
C VAL A 38 14.47 -3.48 -28.91
N SER A 39 14.91 -2.56 -28.06
CA SER A 39 14.09 -1.84 -27.09
C SER A 39 14.50 -0.37 -26.97
N PRO A 40 14.43 0.42 -28.07
CA PRO A 40 14.96 1.79 -28.11
C PRO A 40 14.38 2.72 -27.06
N GLY A 41 13.11 2.52 -26.67
CA GLY A 41 12.47 3.29 -25.61
C GLY A 41 13.15 3.12 -24.25
N LEU A 42 13.51 1.89 -23.87
CA LEU A 42 14.14 1.61 -22.58
C LEU A 42 15.56 2.20 -22.50
N VAL A 43 16.30 2.13 -23.61
CA VAL A 43 17.62 2.76 -23.72
C VAL A 43 17.51 4.28 -23.59
N LYS A 44 16.58 4.90 -24.32
CA LYS A 44 16.34 6.35 -24.24
C LYS A 44 15.97 6.77 -22.82
N ASP A 45 15.08 6.05 -22.15
CA ASP A 45 14.72 6.34 -20.76
C ASP A 45 15.94 6.26 -19.83
N TRP A 46 16.73 5.18 -19.92
CA TRP A 46 17.96 5.05 -19.14
C TRP A 46 18.95 6.19 -19.45
N GLN A 47 19.14 6.57 -20.72
CA GLN A 47 20.02 7.69 -21.10
C GLN A 47 19.60 9.01 -20.45
N THR A 48 18.31 9.24 -20.22
CA THR A 48 17.82 10.44 -19.49
C THR A 48 18.02 10.38 -17.98
N SER A 49 18.23 9.18 -17.41
CA SER A 49 18.33 8.96 -15.98
C SER A 49 19.58 9.59 -15.36
N LYS A 50 19.61 9.64 -14.03
CA LYS A 50 20.86 9.94 -13.31
C LYS A 50 21.82 8.74 -13.31
N HIS A 51 21.30 7.52 -13.41
CA HIS A 51 22.10 6.30 -13.40
C HIS A 51 23.08 6.26 -14.59
N SER A 52 22.62 6.60 -15.80
CA SER A 52 23.49 6.68 -16.99
C SER A 52 24.64 7.68 -16.87
N ARG A 53 24.49 8.69 -16.00
CA ARG A 53 25.51 9.74 -15.77
C ARG A 53 26.44 9.44 -14.59
N ASN A 54 26.20 8.36 -13.86
CA ASN A 54 26.95 7.99 -12.65
C ASN A 54 27.40 6.53 -12.73
N ASP A 55 27.79 6.09 -13.94
CA ASP A 55 28.37 4.76 -14.20
C ASP A 55 27.52 3.56 -13.73
N VAL A 56 26.19 3.73 -13.68
CA VAL A 56 25.24 2.64 -13.43
C VAL A 56 24.66 2.20 -14.77
N SER A 57 25.16 1.06 -15.26
CA SER A 57 24.83 0.52 -16.57
C SER A 57 23.74 -0.55 -16.51
N CYS A 58 23.36 -1.06 -17.68
CA CYS A 58 22.38 -2.15 -17.79
C CYS A 58 22.84 -3.38 -16.97
N SER A 59 24.12 -3.73 -17.09
CA SER A 59 24.68 -4.94 -16.46
C SER A 59 24.85 -4.79 -14.95
N THR A 60 24.99 -3.57 -14.44
CA THR A 60 25.00 -3.28 -12.99
C THR A 60 23.73 -3.81 -12.31
N CYS A 61 22.57 -3.66 -12.94
CA CYS A 61 21.30 -4.12 -12.39
C CYS A 61 20.86 -5.49 -12.91
N HIS A 62 21.06 -5.76 -14.20
CA HIS A 62 20.56 -6.96 -14.88
C HIS A 62 21.59 -8.11 -14.96
N GLY A 63 22.78 -7.92 -14.39
CA GLY A 63 23.87 -8.88 -14.45
C GLY A 63 24.46 -9.01 -15.86
N ASP A 64 25.35 -9.99 -16.05
CA ASP A 64 26.13 -10.16 -17.28
C ASP A 64 25.92 -11.52 -17.98
N LYS A 65 24.95 -12.32 -17.50
CA LYS A 65 24.65 -13.65 -18.07
C LYS A 65 23.90 -13.60 -19.39
N HIS A 66 23.14 -12.52 -19.64
CA HIS A 66 22.51 -12.28 -20.93
C HIS A 66 23.50 -11.62 -21.88
N THR A 67 23.74 -12.25 -23.02
CA THR A 67 24.78 -11.82 -23.98
C THR A 67 24.31 -11.85 -25.43
N SER A 68 23.11 -12.39 -25.72
CA SER A 68 22.54 -12.44 -27.06
C SER A 68 21.01 -12.59 -27.02
N GLY A 69 20.32 -12.30 -28.13
CA GLY A 69 18.86 -12.48 -28.20
C GLY A 69 18.35 -13.90 -27.90
N LYS A 70 19.21 -14.92 -27.93
CA LYS A 70 18.86 -16.32 -27.63
C LYS A 70 18.82 -16.65 -26.14
N ASN A 71 19.36 -15.79 -25.27
CA ASN A 71 19.47 -16.02 -23.84
C ASN A 71 18.95 -14.84 -22.99
N ALA A 72 17.95 -14.11 -23.52
CA ALA A 72 17.29 -13.00 -22.82
C ALA A 72 16.69 -13.44 -21.46
N ASP A 73 16.35 -14.71 -21.34
CA ASP A 73 15.84 -15.31 -20.12
C ASP A 73 16.89 -15.40 -18.99
N LEU A 74 18.19 -15.29 -19.30
CA LEU A 74 19.26 -15.26 -18.31
C LEU A 74 19.51 -13.89 -17.69
N ALA A 75 18.84 -12.83 -18.18
CA ALA A 75 18.93 -11.50 -17.59
C ALA A 75 18.35 -11.53 -16.17
N GLN A 76 19.11 -11.01 -15.21
CA GLN A 76 18.62 -10.82 -13.86
C GLN A 76 17.53 -9.75 -13.87
N LEU A 77 16.45 -10.01 -13.14
CA LEU A 77 15.46 -8.99 -12.84
C LEU A 77 15.81 -8.41 -11.47
N PRO A 78 16.14 -7.11 -11.39
CA PRO A 78 16.48 -6.47 -10.13
C PRO A 78 15.33 -6.62 -9.14
N ASP A 79 15.68 -6.85 -7.89
CA ASP A 79 14.78 -6.72 -6.74
C ASP A 79 15.32 -5.61 -5.82
N GLU A 80 14.68 -5.43 -4.66
CA GLU A 80 15.07 -4.38 -3.72
C GLU A 80 16.51 -4.54 -3.20
N LYS A 81 17.04 -5.78 -3.18
CA LYS A 81 18.41 -6.06 -2.68
C LYS A 81 19.46 -5.55 -3.66
N VAL A 82 19.18 -5.59 -4.97
CA VAL A 82 20.05 -4.97 -5.98
C VAL A 82 20.13 -3.47 -5.74
N CYS A 83 18.99 -2.83 -5.52
CA CYS A 83 18.93 -1.39 -5.21
C CYS A 83 19.67 -1.06 -3.91
N ALA A 84 19.57 -1.91 -2.88
CA ALA A 84 20.19 -1.72 -1.57
C ALA A 84 21.72 -1.67 -1.60
N GLN A 85 22.37 -2.23 -2.63
CA GLN A 85 23.84 -2.18 -2.78
C GLN A 85 24.37 -0.74 -2.88
N CYS A 86 23.55 0.19 -3.38
CA CYS A 86 23.88 1.62 -3.45
C CYS A 86 22.92 2.51 -2.63
N HIS A 87 21.69 2.05 -2.37
CA HIS A 87 20.63 2.80 -1.70
C HIS A 87 20.21 2.17 -0.36
N GLU A 88 21.20 1.78 0.45
CA GLU A 88 20.97 1.09 1.74
C GLU A 88 20.06 1.88 2.68
N GLN A 89 20.22 3.20 2.76
CA GLN A 89 19.40 4.05 3.62
C GLN A 89 17.91 4.01 3.21
N GLN A 90 17.62 4.18 1.92
CA GLN A 90 16.26 4.16 1.38
C GLN A 90 15.65 2.76 1.54
N PHE A 91 16.43 1.71 1.29
CA PHE A 91 16.00 0.33 1.50
C PHE A 91 15.66 0.05 2.97
N SER A 92 16.52 0.47 3.90
CA SER A 92 16.30 0.32 5.35
C SER A 92 15.02 1.03 5.80
N GLN A 93 14.76 2.24 5.30
CA GLN A 93 13.52 2.97 5.54
C GLN A 93 12.29 2.26 4.94
N PHE A 94 12.39 1.82 3.68
CA PHE A 94 11.32 1.11 2.98
C PHE A 94 10.92 -0.17 3.74
N SER A 95 11.91 -0.97 4.17
CA SER A 95 11.68 -2.23 4.88
C SER A 95 10.86 -2.09 6.18
N LYS A 96 10.87 -0.89 6.78
CA LYS A 96 10.10 -0.55 8.00
C LYS A 96 8.74 0.08 7.71
N GLY A 97 8.50 0.50 6.47
CA GLY A 97 7.28 1.15 6.03
C GLY A 97 6.18 0.15 5.65
N LYS A 98 4.94 0.64 5.57
CA LYS A 98 3.78 -0.22 5.24
C LYS A 98 3.82 -0.81 3.83
N HIS A 99 4.39 -0.09 2.86
CA HIS A 99 4.48 -0.59 1.48
C HIS A 99 5.33 -1.85 1.36
N ASN A 100 6.27 -2.09 2.29
CA ASN A 100 7.01 -3.36 2.34
C ASN A 100 6.10 -4.59 2.54
N PHE A 101 4.94 -4.39 3.17
CA PHE A 101 4.04 -5.49 3.48
C PHE A 101 2.91 -5.65 2.46
N GLY A 102 2.93 -4.95 1.32
CA GLY A 102 1.85 -4.97 0.33
C GLY A 102 1.50 -6.39 -0.13
N TRP A 103 2.50 -7.12 -0.63
CA TRP A 103 2.35 -8.48 -1.14
C TRP A 103 1.99 -9.49 -0.05
N THR A 104 2.63 -9.37 1.12
CA THR A 104 2.34 -10.23 2.27
C THR A 104 0.93 -10.00 2.80
N SER A 105 0.46 -8.75 2.83
CA SER A 105 -0.89 -8.40 3.27
C SER A 105 -1.93 -8.92 2.28
N LEU A 106 -1.69 -8.77 0.98
CA LEU A 106 -2.55 -9.34 -0.06
C LEU A 106 -2.76 -10.84 0.16
N ASN A 107 -1.68 -11.59 0.24
CA ASN A 107 -1.72 -13.05 0.38
C ASN A 107 -2.25 -13.52 1.75
N ALA A 108 -2.37 -12.63 2.73
CA ALA A 108 -2.91 -12.95 4.04
C ALA A 108 -4.43 -12.70 4.14
N LEU A 109 -5.02 -11.99 3.17
CA LEU A 109 -6.47 -11.74 3.15
C LEU A 109 -7.22 -12.96 2.61
N PRO A 110 -8.33 -13.38 3.23
CA PRO A 110 -9.07 -14.55 2.79
C PRO A 110 -9.69 -14.39 1.39
N ILE A 111 -10.02 -13.16 0.99
CA ILE A 111 -10.51 -12.86 -0.37
C ILE A 111 -9.55 -13.35 -1.47
N THR A 112 -8.24 -13.30 -1.22
CA THR A 112 -7.21 -13.70 -2.18
C THR A 112 -7.33 -15.15 -2.63
N HIS A 113 -7.90 -16.01 -1.79
CA HIS A 113 -8.01 -17.44 -2.06
C HIS A 113 -9.35 -17.84 -2.69
N VAL A 114 -10.22 -16.87 -2.98
CA VAL A 114 -11.53 -17.10 -3.60
C VAL A 114 -11.80 -16.21 -4.81
N GLU A 115 -10.89 -15.29 -5.13
CA GLU A 115 -10.92 -14.48 -6.36
C GLU A 115 -10.13 -15.15 -7.50
N PRO A 116 -10.38 -14.79 -8.77
CA PRO A 116 -9.62 -15.27 -9.91
C PRO A 116 -8.12 -14.95 -9.80
N ASP A 117 -7.27 -15.94 -10.10
CA ASP A 117 -5.81 -15.81 -10.02
C ASP A 117 -5.27 -14.64 -10.87
N GLU A 118 -5.89 -14.34 -12.01
CA GLU A 118 -5.49 -13.24 -12.90
C GLU A 118 -5.62 -11.84 -12.27
N LEU A 119 -6.45 -11.71 -11.22
CA LEU A 119 -6.60 -10.47 -10.45
C LEU A 119 -5.67 -10.43 -9.22
N MET A 120 -5.14 -11.58 -8.79
CA MET A 120 -4.40 -11.72 -7.54
C MET A 120 -2.88 -11.84 -7.75
N GLU A 121 -2.45 -12.67 -8.69
CA GLU A 121 -1.06 -13.16 -8.76
C GLU A 121 -0.18 -12.39 -9.75
N GLY A 122 -0.75 -11.48 -10.54
CA GLY A 122 -0.05 -10.72 -11.58
C GLY A 122 -0.15 -9.20 -11.44
N GLY A 123 0.36 -8.49 -12.44
CA GLY A 123 0.35 -7.02 -12.49
C GLY A 123 -1.00 -6.37 -12.77
N ARG A 124 -2.10 -7.12 -12.66
CA ARG A 124 -3.46 -6.67 -12.97
C ARG A 124 -4.34 -6.97 -11.75
N GLY A 125 -5.34 -6.14 -11.51
CA GLY A 125 -6.19 -6.26 -10.32
C GLY A 125 -5.43 -5.91 -9.03
N CYS A 126 -5.69 -6.68 -7.97
CA CYS A 126 -5.10 -6.48 -6.65
C CYS A 126 -3.58 -6.64 -6.68
N GLY A 127 -3.08 -7.65 -7.40
CA GLY A 127 -1.63 -7.88 -7.56
C GLY A 127 -0.91 -6.72 -8.23
N GLY A 128 -1.59 -5.96 -9.11
CA GLY A 128 -1.04 -4.76 -9.74
C GLY A 128 -0.71 -3.62 -8.76
N CYS A 129 -1.53 -3.43 -7.72
CA CYS A 129 -1.30 -2.40 -6.71
C CYS A 129 -0.50 -2.92 -5.50
N HIS A 130 -0.66 -4.20 -5.18
CA HIS A 130 -0.06 -4.83 -4.01
C HIS A 130 1.20 -5.66 -4.34
N ASN A 131 1.76 -5.56 -5.55
CA ASN A 131 3.05 -6.21 -5.83
C ASN A 131 4.22 -5.62 -5.03
N MET A 132 4.03 -4.50 -4.34
CA MET A 132 5.02 -3.94 -3.43
C MET A 132 5.31 -4.86 -2.24
N GLY A 133 6.59 -5.04 -1.94
CA GLY A 133 7.09 -5.68 -0.74
C GLY A 133 8.35 -6.51 -0.98
N ILE A 134 9.20 -6.61 0.05
CA ILE A 134 10.39 -7.47 0.00
C ILE A 134 9.94 -8.92 0.06
N LYS A 135 9.92 -9.58 -1.10
CA LYS A 135 9.48 -10.98 -1.23
C LYS A 135 10.60 -11.94 -0.81
N SER A 136 10.21 -13.02 -0.13
CA SER A 136 11.09 -14.16 0.12
C SER A 136 11.45 -14.89 -1.17
N GLU A 137 12.54 -15.65 -1.16
CA GLU A 137 12.93 -16.45 -2.33
C GLU A 137 11.88 -17.50 -2.70
N ALA A 138 11.14 -18.02 -1.72
CA ALA A 138 10.01 -18.92 -1.95
C ALA A 138 8.86 -18.22 -2.71
N GLN A 139 8.47 -17.01 -2.30
CA GLN A 139 7.43 -16.22 -2.99
C GLN A 139 7.85 -15.82 -4.41
N LYS A 140 9.14 -15.48 -4.62
CA LYS A 140 9.66 -15.20 -5.96
C LYS A 140 9.68 -16.46 -6.83
N LYS A 141 10.00 -17.63 -6.25
CA LYS A 141 9.96 -18.90 -6.97
C LYS A 141 8.53 -19.26 -7.39
N ASP A 142 7.57 -19.14 -6.47
CA ASP A 142 6.15 -19.40 -6.75
C ASP A 142 5.63 -18.54 -7.91
N GLN A 143 5.87 -17.23 -7.88
CA GLN A 143 5.52 -16.34 -8.99
C GLN A 143 6.17 -16.76 -10.32
N ARG A 144 7.45 -17.13 -10.32
CA ARG A 144 8.13 -17.61 -11.53
C ARG A 144 7.53 -18.91 -12.07
N ASP A 145 7.21 -19.86 -11.19
CA ASP A 145 6.61 -21.13 -11.57
C ASP A 145 5.20 -20.92 -12.20
N LYS A 146 4.50 -19.86 -11.78
CA LYS A 146 3.23 -19.39 -12.35
C LYS A 146 3.38 -18.51 -13.62
N GLY A 147 4.61 -18.26 -14.07
CA GLY A 147 4.90 -17.45 -15.26
C GLY A 147 5.01 -15.95 -15.01
N TYR A 148 4.89 -15.49 -13.76
CA TYR A 148 5.07 -14.08 -13.38
C TYR A 148 6.55 -13.74 -13.21
N ARG A 149 7.13 -13.29 -14.31
CA ARG A 149 8.55 -12.94 -14.38
C ARG A 149 8.84 -11.52 -13.88
N TYR A 150 7.98 -10.56 -14.20
CA TYR A 150 8.18 -9.12 -13.91
C TYR A 150 7.59 -8.71 -12.54
N GLN A 151 7.82 -7.45 -12.13
CA GLN A 151 7.25 -6.85 -10.90
C GLN A 151 7.68 -7.53 -9.57
N ASN A 152 8.88 -8.11 -9.58
CA ASN A 152 9.53 -8.57 -8.35
C ASN A 152 10.27 -7.45 -7.60
N ASN A 153 10.27 -6.22 -8.16
CA ASN A 153 10.87 -5.04 -7.58
C ASN A 153 9.80 -4.09 -7.08
N SER A 154 9.97 -3.56 -5.87
CA SER A 154 9.11 -2.51 -5.31
C SER A 154 9.66 -1.10 -5.55
N CYS A 155 10.93 -0.98 -5.94
CA CYS A 155 11.65 0.28 -6.04
C CYS A 155 11.38 1.03 -7.36
N ASP A 156 10.47 0.59 -8.21
CA ASP A 156 10.12 1.29 -9.45
C ASP A 156 8.62 1.60 -9.57
N GLU A 157 7.89 1.52 -8.46
CA GLU A 157 6.45 1.81 -8.41
C GLU A 157 6.15 3.31 -8.35
N CYS A 158 7.04 4.13 -7.77
CA CYS A 158 6.88 5.59 -7.69
C CYS A 158 7.80 6.36 -8.65
N HIS A 159 9.01 5.87 -8.88
CA HIS A 159 9.98 6.42 -9.84
C HIS A 159 10.29 5.32 -10.85
N THR A 160 9.59 5.35 -11.97
CA THR A 160 9.47 4.19 -12.83
C THR A 160 10.76 3.91 -13.59
N ARG A 161 10.99 2.63 -13.84
CA ARG A 161 12.04 2.19 -14.76
C ARG A 161 11.74 2.74 -16.17
N HIS A 162 12.71 3.15 -16.97
CA HIS A 162 14.16 3.12 -16.70
C HIS A 162 14.73 4.52 -16.42
N SER A 163 13.87 5.53 -16.22
CA SER A 163 14.30 6.89 -15.89
C SER A 163 14.69 7.06 -14.42
N PHE A 164 14.03 6.30 -13.52
CA PHE A 164 14.19 6.35 -12.06
C PHE A 164 14.17 7.79 -11.52
N SER A 165 13.24 8.59 -12.03
CA SER A 165 13.22 10.04 -11.81
C SER A 165 12.70 10.39 -10.43
N LYS A 166 13.55 11.03 -9.60
CA LYS A 166 13.09 11.65 -8.34
C LYS A 166 11.98 12.69 -8.59
N LYS A 167 12.01 13.39 -9.73
CA LYS A 167 10.95 14.38 -10.05
C LYS A 167 9.60 13.69 -10.22
N GLU A 168 9.57 12.57 -10.94
CA GLU A 168 8.39 11.72 -11.10
C GLU A 168 7.89 11.21 -9.74
N ALA A 169 8.77 10.61 -8.92
CA ALA A 169 8.36 10.12 -7.59
C ALA A 169 7.88 11.21 -6.63
N THR A 170 8.26 12.47 -6.84
CA THR A 170 7.77 13.60 -6.03
C THR A 170 6.57 14.32 -6.63
N ASP A 171 6.05 13.85 -7.77
CA ASP A 171 4.79 14.29 -8.35
C ASP A 171 3.65 13.51 -7.70
N PRO A 172 2.58 14.15 -7.16
CA PRO A 172 1.45 13.46 -6.55
C PRO A 172 0.81 12.39 -7.45
N ARG A 173 0.88 12.56 -8.77
CA ARG A 173 0.35 11.59 -9.75
C ARG A 173 1.04 10.23 -9.71
N ALA A 174 2.27 10.14 -9.18
CA ALA A 174 2.94 8.85 -8.96
C ALA A 174 2.17 7.94 -7.99
N CYS A 175 1.35 8.51 -7.11
CA CYS A 175 0.56 7.72 -6.14
C CYS A 175 -0.81 7.28 -6.70
N GLN A 176 -1.30 7.94 -7.75
CA GLN A 176 -2.72 7.89 -8.13
C GLN A 176 -3.19 6.53 -8.62
N GLN A 177 -2.31 5.72 -9.23
CA GLN A 177 -2.68 4.43 -9.79
C GLN A 177 -3.20 3.46 -8.71
N CYS A 178 -2.60 3.51 -7.51
CA CYS A 178 -2.96 2.62 -6.41
C CYS A 178 -3.87 3.31 -5.39
N HIS A 179 -3.67 4.60 -5.14
CA HIS A 179 -4.39 5.35 -4.10
C HIS A 179 -5.61 6.09 -4.67
N MET A 180 -6.57 5.33 -5.21
CA MET A 180 -7.77 5.87 -5.85
C MET A 180 -9.00 4.95 -5.65
N GLY A 181 -10.15 5.38 -6.15
CA GLY A 181 -11.25 4.48 -6.48
C GLY A 181 -12.19 4.10 -5.33
N TYR A 182 -12.52 2.81 -5.25
CA TYR A 182 -13.67 2.33 -4.48
C TYR A 182 -13.46 2.50 -2.97
N ASP A 183 -12.38 1.93 -2.44
CA ASP A 183 -12.15 1.73 -1.01
C ASP A 183 -11.22 2.77 -0.36
N HIS A 184 -10.32 3.37 -1.15
CA HIS A 184 -9.43 4.44 -0.67
C HIS A 184 -9.20 5.52 -1.74
N PRO A 185 -10.21 6.36 -2.03
CA PRO A 185 -10.11 7.44 -3.04
C PRO A 185 -9.24 8.62 -2.58
N GLN A 186 -8.01 8.35 -2.16
CA GLN A 186 -7.11 9.34 -1.54
C GLN A 186 -6.63 10.36 -2.55
N TRP A 187 -6.39 9.93 -3.80
CA TRP A 187 -6.16 10.82 -4.93
C TRP A 187 -7.34 11.77 -5.11
N GLU A 188 -8.56 11.28 -5.21
CA GLU A 188 -9.76 12.09 -5.45
C GLU A 188 -10.03 13.04 -4.28
N MET A 189 -9.90 12.55 -3.04
CA MET A 189 -10.05 13.36 -1.83
C MET A 189 -9.01 14.49 -1.78
N TRP A 190 -7.73 14.20 -2.01
CA TRP A 190 -6.67 15.21 -1.99
C TRP A 190 -6.76 16.18 -3.18
N SER A 191 -6.93 15.65 -4.39
CA SER A 191 -6.91 16.42 -5.65
C SER A 191 -8.05 17.44 -5.72
N SER A 192 -9.24 17.08 -5.22
CA SER A 192 -10.39 17.97 -5.17
C SER A 192 -10.48 18.83 -3.89
N ALA A 193 -9.65 18.54 -2.87
CA ALA A 193 -9.51 19.41 -1.71
C ALA A 193 -8.66 20.66 -2.01
N LYS A 194 -8.62 21.61 -1.05
CA LYS A 194 -7.84 22.86 -1.22
C LYS A 194 -6.34 22.63 -1.38
N HIS A 195 -5.80 21.57 -0.79
CA HIS A 195 -4.39 21.21 -0.96
C HIS A 195 -4.07 20.82 -2.41
N GLY A 196 -4.81 19.86 -2.99
CA GLY A 196 -4.59 19.41 -4.37
C GLY A 196 -4.97 20.45 -5.42
N SER A 197 -6.14 21.09 -5.29
CA SER A 197 -6.55 22.17 -6.21
C SER A 197 -5.55 23.32 -6.28
N ARG A 198 -4.96 23.69 -5.12
CA ARG A 198 -3.89 24.69 -5.07
C ARG A 198 -2.58 24.17 -5.68
N TRP A 199 -2.27 22.89 -5.53
CA TRP A 199 -1.12 22.27 -6.20
C TRP A 199 -1.25 22.36 -7.71
N PHE A 200 -2.41 22.00 -8.29
CA PHE A 200 -2.65 22.12 -9.74
C PHE A 200 -2.55 23.56 -10.24
N ALA A 201 -3.09 24.53 -9.48
CA ALA A 201 -2.97 25.94 -9.81
C ALA A 201 -1.50 26.40 -9.85
N ARG A 202 -0.67 25.91 -8.91
CA ARG A 202 0.78 26.18 -8.91
C ARG A 202 1.50 25.49 -10.07
N ASP A 203 1.19 24.23 -10.34
CA ASP A 203 1.76 23.47 -11.47
C ASP A 203 1.45 24.14 -12.82
N SER A 204 0.25 24.68 -12.95
CA SER A 204 -0.21 25.47 -14.10
C SER A 204 0.33 26.91 -14.14
N ARG A 205 1.24 27.28 -13.21
CA ARG A 205 1.85 28.61 -13.08
C ARG A 205 0.84 29.75 -12.80
N ASN A 206 -0.35 29.41 -12.29
CA ASN A 206 -1.35 30.38 -11.83
C ASN A 206 -1.11 30.85 -10.39
N LEU A 207 -0.10 30.30 -9.71
CA LEU A 207 0.40 30.74 -8.41
C LEU A 207 1.92 30.89 -8.45
N PRO A 208 2.52 31.76 -7.60
CA PRO A 208 3.97 31.85 -7.47
C PRO A 208 4.61 30.51 -7.11
N GLU A 209 5.86 30.29 -7.53
CA GLU A 209 6.59 29.03 -7.28
C GLU A 209 6.68 28.67 -5.78
N GLY A 210 6.84 29.68 -4.92
CA GLY A 210 6.87 29.51 -3.46
C GLY A 210 5.50 29.33 -2.78
N ALA A 211 4.40 29.31 -3.53
CA ALA A 211 3.07 29.15 -2.94
C ALA A 211 2.97 27.79 -2.21
N PRO A 212 2.56 27.78 -0.92
CA PRO A 212 2.36 26.53 -0.18
C PRO A 212 1.27 25.70 -0.85
N ALA A 213 1.59 24.46 -1.22
CA ALA A 213 0.65 23.50 -1.78
C ALA A 213 1.17 22.09 -1.49
N PRO A 214 0.67 21.44 -0.41
CA PRO A 214 1.26 20.20 0.07
C PRO A 214 0.92 19.04 -0.86
N LYS A 215 1.93 18.21 -1.12
CA LYS A 215 1.83 16.97 -1.93
C LYS A 215 1.65 15.74 -1.05
N CYS A 216 1.20 14.63 -1.64
CA CYS A 216 1.10 13.32 -0.97
C CYS A 216 2.42 12.97 -0.23
N GLN A 217 3.53 13.11 -0.94
CA GLN A 217 4.87 12.80 -0.46
C GLN A 217 5.34 13.72 0.67
N GLU A 218 4.92 14.98 0.70
CA GLU A 218 5.33 15.92 1.75
C GLU A 218 4.67 15.57 3.09
N CYS A 219 3.46 15.01 3.05
CA CYS A 219 2.71 14.57 4.23
C CYS A 219 3.08 13.15 4.68
N HIS A 220 3.20 12.21 3.73
CA HIS A 220 3.37 10.78 4.03
C HIS A 220 4.83 10.31 4.01
N LEU A 221 5.71 11.05 3.34
CA LEU A 221 7.15 10.77 3.22
C LEU A 221 7.98 12.02 3.59
N PRO A 222 7.76 12.63 4.77
CA PRO A 222 8.39 13.88 5.14
C PRO A 222 9.91 13.76 5.06
N ASN A 223 10.56 14.80 4.51
CA ASN A 223 12.00 14.86 4.26
C ASN A 223 12.53 13.78 3.28
N GLY A 224 11.65 13.15 2.49
CA GLY A 224 12.03 12.15 1.49
C GLY A 224 12.38 10.78 2.09
N THR A 225 11.91 10.48 3.30
CA THR A 225 11.99 9.12 3.87
C THR A 225 11.25 8.13 2.99
N HIS A 226 11.67 6.85 3.01
CA HIS A 226 10.93 5.76 2.37
C HIS A 226 10.09 4.95 3.38
N GLU A 227 10.06 5.36 4.65
CA GLU A 227 9.28 4.72 5.70
C GLU A 227 7.87 5.33 5.77
N ASN A 228 6.94 4.81 4.95
CA ASN A 228 5.54 5.24 4.98
C ASN A 228 4.82 4.66 6.20
N ARG A 229 4.30 5.52 7.08
CA ARG A 229 3.49 5.14 8.24
C ARG A 229 2.37 6.16 8.48
N THR A 230 1.29 5.68 9.07
CA THR A 230 0.12 6.51 9.43
C THR A 230 -0.44 6.07 10.78
N ALA A 231 -1.01 7.03 11.52
CA ALA A 231 -1.54 6.78 12.86
C ALA A 231 -2.73 5.79 12.83
N TRP A 232 -3.70 5.99 11.95
CA TRP A 232 -4.91 5.16 11.87
C TRP A 232 -4.81 3.94 10.94
N GLY A 233 -3.81 3.90 10.06
CA GLY A 233 -3.72 2.86 9.03
C GLY A 233 -4.90 2.84 8.06
N PHE A 234 -4.96 1.79 7.24
CA PHE A 234 -5.97 1.64 6.21
C PHE A 234 -7.35 1.25 6.77
N LEU A 235 -7.42 0.31 7.72
CA LEU A 235 -8.71 -0.14 8.27
C LEU A 235 -9.31 0.83 9.31
N GLY A 236 -8.57 1.88 9.68
CA GLY A 236 -9.01 2.86 10.68
C GLY A 236 -9.33 2.21 12.03
N VAL A 237 -8.48 1.29 12.49
CA VAL A 237 -8.56 0.59 13.79
C VAL A 237 -7.18 0.58 14.44
N ARG A 238 -7.13 0.53 15.78
CA ARG A 238 -5.89 0.50 16.56
C ARG A 238 -6.08 -0.17 17.91
N LEU A 239 -4.96 -0.49 18.57
CA LEU A 239 -4.88 -0.77 20.01
C LEU A 239 -3.96 0.29 20.69
N PRO A 240 -4.15 0.57 21.99
CA PRO A 240 -5.25 0.11 22.84
C PRO A 240 -6.61 0.63 22.34
N LEU A 241 -7.70 -0.02 22.79
CA LEU A 241 -9.05 0.42 22.48
C LEU A 241 -9.32 1.80 23.12
N PRO A 242 -10.23 2.61 22.54
CA PRO A 242 -10.63 3.88 23.13
C PRO A 242 -11.11 3.75 24.59
N GLU A 243 -10.91 4.81 25.37
CA GLU A 243 -11.36 4.87 26.77
C GLU A 243 -12.89 5.01 26.89
N ASP A 244 -13.51 5.71 25.93
CA ASP A 244 -14.96 5.90 25.87
C ASP A 244 -15.67 4.53 25.78
N PRO A 245 -16.55 4.17 26.74
CA PRO A 245 -17.13 2.83 26.81
C PRO A 245 -17.95 2.44 25.58
N GLN A 246 -18.71 3.38 25.01
CA GLN A 246 -19.52 3.12 23.82
C GLN A 246 -18.62 2.87 22.61
N TRP A 247 -17.65 3.76 22.38
CA TRP A 247 -16.74 3.61 21.25
C TRP A 247 -15.88 2.36 21.38
N LYS A 248 -15.47 1.99 22.59
CA LYS A 248 -14.80 0.72 22.87
C LYS A 248 -15.66 -0.46 22.46
N ALA A 249 -16.95 -0.47 22.81
CA ALA A 249 -17.89 -1.53 22.41
C ALA A 249 -18.04 -1.58 20.88
N ASP A 250 -18.23 -0.42 20.23
CA ASP A 250 -18.34 -0.32 18.77
C ASP A 250 -17.09 -0.87 18.06
N ARG A 251 -15.90 -0.58 18.60
CA ARG A 251 -14.63 -1.11 18.10
C ARG A 251 -14.52 -2.61 18.28
N ILE A 252 -14.96 -3.16 19.41
CA ILE A 252 -15.00 -4.61 19.61
C ILE A 252 -15.91 -5.27 18.58
N THR A 253 -17.10 -4.72 18.30
CA THR A 253 -18.01 -5.20 17.26
C THR A 253 -17.34 -5.23 15.89
N ILE A 254 -16.63 -4.16 15.52
CA ILE A 254 -15.91 -4.09 14.24
C ILE A 254 -14.74 -5.09 14.19
N LEU A 255 -14.00 -5.25 15.28
CA LEU A 255 -12.91 -6.23 15.37
C LEU A 255 -13.42 -7.69 15.28
N LYS A 256 -14.64 -7.97 15.74
CA LYS A 256 -15.31 -9.26 15.51
C LYS A 256 -15.63 -9.47 14.02
N ALA A 257 -16.16 -8.43 13.35
CA ALA A 257 -16.49 -8.50 11.92
C ALA A 257 -15.26 -8.54 11.01
N LEU A 258 -14.11 -8.07 11.49
CA LEU A 258 -12.80 -8.27 10.87
C LEU A 258 -12.20 -9.63 11.19
N GLY A 259 -12.88 -10.47 11.98
CA GLY A 259 -12.46 -11.82 12.38
C GLY A 259 -11.21 -11.88 13.26
N VAL A 260 -10.75 -10.75 13.81
CA VAL A 260 -9.58 -10.70 14.71
C VAL A 260 -9.95 -11.02 16.15
N LEU A 261 -11.23 -10.87 16.51
CA LEU A 261 -11.81 -11.35 17.75
C LEU A 261 -12.88 -12.40 17.46
N ASN A 262 -12.95 -13.44 18.29
CA ASN A 262 -14.01 -14.42 18.25
C ASN A 262 -15.35 -13.74 18.62
N PRO A 263 -16.41 -13.89 17.80
CA PRO A 263 -17.68 -13.19 18.04
C PRO A 263 -18.42 -13.65 19.30
N GLU A 264 -18.25 -14.90 19.72
CA GLU A 264 -18.88 -15.51 20.90
C GLU A 264 -18.11 -15.23 22.19
N THR A 265 -16.79 -15.44 22.17
CA THR A 265 -15.95 -15.36 23.39
C THR A 265 -15.26 -14.00 23.57
N GLY A 266 -15.14 -13.21 22.51
CA GLY A 266 -14.37 -11.95 22.51
C GLY A 266 -12.84 -12.14 22.56
N GLN A 267 -12.34 -13.38 22.53
CA GLN A 267 -10.90 -13.66 22.58
C GLN A 267 -10.23 -13.44 21.22
N PRO A 268 -8.94 -13.07 21.18
CA PRO A 268 -8.18 -12.98 19.94
C PRO A 268 -8.20 -14.28 19.11
N THR A 269 -8.22 -14.14 17.79
CA THR A 269 -8.08 -15.25 16.85
C THR A 269 -6.67 -15.30 16.25
N ALA A 270 -6.36 -16.34 15.48
CA ALA A 270 -5.12 -16.42 14.71
C ALA A 270 -4.91 -15.23 13.75
N ARG A 271 -6.00 -14.57 13.32
CA ARG A 271 -5.93 -13.40 12.43
C ARG A 271 -5.27 -12.20 13.12
N LEU A 272 -5.32 -12.09 14.45
CA LEU A 272 -4.61 -11.03 15.17
C LEU A 272 -3.09 -11.15 15.00
N GLU A 273 -2.55 -12.37 14.96
CA GLU A 273 -1.11 -12.58 14.74
C GLU A 273 -0.67 -12.16 13.34
N VAL A 274 -1.53 -12.37 12.33
CA VAL A 274 -1.32 -11.85 10.98
C VAL A 274 -1.29 -10.32 10.97
N VAL A 275 -2.27 -9.67 11.63
CA VAL A 275 -2.34 -8.20 11.76
C VAL A 275 -1.07 -7.62 12.38
N LYS A 276 -0.51 -8.30 13.39
CA LYS A 276 0.78 -7.95 14.02
C LYS A 276 1.95 -8.12 13.05
N ALA A 277 2.02 -9.26 12.37
CA ALA A 277 3.14 -9.63 11.51
C ALA A 277 3.33 -8.68 10.31
N VAL A 278 2.24 -8.07 9.81
CA VAL A 278 2.27 -7.14 8.67
C VAL A 278 2.10 -5.67 9.08
N ASP A 279 2.18 -5.37 10.38
CA ASP A 279 2.09 -4.01 10.94
C ASP A 279 0.84 -3.23 10.47
N LEU A 280 -0.29 -3.94 10.29
CA LEU A 280 -1.50 -3.42 9.65
C LEU A 280 -2.12 -2.25 10.44
N ALA A 281 -2.12 -2.37 11.77
CA ALA A 281 -2.66 -1.42 12.73
C ALA A 281 -1.60 -0.99 13.75
N ARG A 282 -1.75 0.21 14.33
CA ARG A 282 -0.93 0.60 15.50
C ARG A 282 -1.44 -0.14 16.72
N LEU A 283 -0.54 -0.79 17.46
CA LEU A 283 -0.90 -1.67 18.57
C LEU A 283 -0.61 -1.09 19.96
N THR A 284 0.07 0.06 20.01
CA THR A 284 0.33 0.79 21.25
C THR A 284 -0.04 2.27 21.07
N GLU A 285 -0.35 2.91 22.20
CA GLU A 285 -0.67 4.34 22.22
C GLU A 285 0.54 5.18 21.78
N GLU A 286 1.74 4.77 22.17
CA GLU A 286 3.00 5.43 21.81
C GLU A 286 3.26 5.37 20.30
N ALA A 287 3.01 4.20 19.68
CA ALA A 287 3.16 4.05 18.23
C ALA A 287 2.17 4.93 17.47
N TRP A 288 0.93 5.04 17.96
CA TRP A 288 -0.07 5.94 17.37
C TRP A 288 0.31 7.42 17.56
N LYS A 289 0.68 7.83 18.78
CA LYS A 289 1.09 9.20 19.12
C LYS A 289 2.30 9.64 18.32
N THR A 290 3.27 8.76 18.11
CA THR A 290 4.47 9.04 17.32
C THR A 290 4.10 9.48 15.90
N GLU A 291 3.21 8.74 15.22
CA GLU A 291 2.77 9.10 13.87
C GLU A 291 1.84 10.32 13.87
N ARG A 292 1.02 10.50 14.92
CA ARG A 292 0.20 11.70 15.11
C ARG A 292 1.05 12.97 15.20
N GLU A 293 2.07 12.98 16.05
CA GLU A 293 2.92 14.15 16.27
C GLU A 293 3.82 14.46 15.06
N LYS A 294 4.26 13.45 14.31
CA LYS A 294 4.91 13.64 12.99
C LYS A 294 4.00 14.38 12.01
N MET A 295 2.72 13.99 11.94
CA MET A 295 1.75 14.67 11.08
C MET A 295 1.51 16.11 11.55
N ILE A 296 1.37 16.33 12.87
CA ILE A 296 1.21 17.68 13.44
C ILE A 296 2.40 18.56 13.07
N THR A 297 3.62 18.07 13.26
CA THR A 297 4.85 18.78 12.87
C THR A 297 4.87 19.14 11.39
N THR A 298 4.37 18.24 10.53
CA THR A 298 4.31 18.47 9.08
C THR A 298 3.30 19.55 8.72
N CYS A 299 2.09 19.49 9.27
CA CYS A 299 1.05 20.50 9.05
C CYS A 299 1.43 21.87 9.64
N SER A 300 2.14 21.89 10.76
CA SER A 300 2.60 23.11 11.44
C SER A 300 3.64 23.91 10.66
N LYS A 301 4.15 23.38 9.54
CA LYS A 301 4.97 24.16 8.58
C LYS A 301 4.17 25.28 7.90
N CYS A 302 2.85 25.16 7.83
CA CYS A 302 1.97 26.13 7.16
C CYS A 302 0.81 26.63 8.04
N HIS A 303 0.40 25.85 9.04
CA HIS A 303 -0.74 26.16 9.91
C HIS A 303 -0.30 26.31 11.36
N SER A 304 -1.10 27.00 12.18
CA SER A 304 -0.84 26.99 13.62
C SER A 304 -1.09 25.59 14.19
N GLU A 305 -0.26 25.17 15.14
CA GLU A 305 -0.40 23.85 15.77
C GLU A 305 -1.80 23.65 16.38
N ARG A 306 -2.36 24.70 16.99
CA ARG A 306 -3.73 24.68 17.53
C ARG A 306 -4.75 24.31 16.45
N TYR A 307 -4.68 24.95 15.28
CA TYR A 307 -5.58 24.65 14.16
C TYR A 307 -5.44 23.19 13.73
N VAL A 308 -4.20 22.72 13.58
CA VAL A 308 -3.91 21.35 13.17
C VAL A 308 -4.47 20.32 14.15
N ARG A 309 -4.20 20.48 15.45
CA ARG A 309 -4.72 19.58 16.49
C ARG A 309 -6.25 19.53 16.46
N THR A 310 -6.91 20.68 16.35
CA THR A 310 -8.37 20.73 16.24
C THR A 310 -8.90 20.01 15.00
N GLN A 311 -8.31 20.21 13.81
CA GLN A 311 -8.76 19.51 12.60
C GLN A 311 -8.57 17.98 12.70
N LEU A 312 -7.44 17.55 13.27
CA LEU A 312 -7.16 16.12 13.45
C LEU A 312 -8.10 15.48 14.49
N GLU A 313 -8.45 16.18 15.56
CA GLU A 313 -9.43 15.75 16.56
C GLU A 313 -10.86 15.69 15.98
N MET A 314 -11.21 16.59 15.07
CA MET A 314 -12.47 16.50 14.33
C MET A 314 -12.54 15.21 13.50
N GLY A 315 -11.44 14.83 12.84
CA GLY A 315 -11.35 13.55 12.13
C GLY A 315 -11.52 12.34 13.05
N ASP A 316 -10.89 12.37 14.23
CA ASP A 316 -11.04 11.30 15.24
C ASP A 316 -12.49 11.20 15.74
N THR A 317 -13.12 12.35 15.97
CA THR A 317 -14.54 12.44 16.38
C THR A 317 -15.46 11.89 15.29
N MET A 318 -15.19 12.20 14.02
CA MET A 318 -15.99 11.69 12.91
C MET A 318 -15.87 10.18 12.80
N MET A 319 -14.67 9.63 12.97
CA MET A 319 -14.47 8.20 12.95
C MET A 319 -15.19 7.51 14.12
N LYS A 320 -15.21 8.10 15.33
CA LYS A 320 -16.06 7.61 16.44
C LYS A 320 -17.54 7.50 16.04
N LYS A 321 -18.07 8.51 15.37
CA LYS A 321 -19.47 8.52 14.90
C LYS A 321 -19.72 7.48 13.80
N ALA A 322 -18.79 7.35 12.84
CA ALA A 322 -18.87 6.34 11.78
C ALA A 322 -18.80 4.92 12.36
N ASP A 323 -17.97 4.69 13.38
CA ASP A 323 -17.86 3.41 14.06
C ASP A 323 -19.18 3.02 14.76
N ARG A 324 -19.93 3.99 15.29
CA ARG A 324 -21.25 3.72 15.89
C ARG A 324 -22.26 3.23 14.85
N LEU A 325 -22.33 3.87 13.67
CA LEU A 325 -23.21 3.41 12.59
C LEU A 325 -22.78 2.03 12.09
N MET A 326 -21.47 1.82 11.92
CA MET A 326 -20.93 0.54 11.47
C MET A 326 -21.22 -0.59 12.47
N ALA A 327 -21.09 -0.33 13.77
CA ALA A 327 -21.41 -1.31 14.80
C ALA A 327 -22.91 -1.69 14.80
N ASP A 328 -23.81 -0.71 14.66
CA ASP A 328 -25.27 -0.96 14.54
C ASP A 328 -25.61 -1.84 13.32
N ALA A 329 -24.97 -1.57 12.18
CA ALA A 329 -25.12 -2.40 10.99
C ALA A 329 -24.62 -3.83 11.20
N ILE A 330 -23.41 -4.01 11.76
CA ILE A 330 -22.84 -5.33 12.06
C ILE A 330 -23.73 -6.10 13.04
N GLU A 331 -24.21 -5.45 14.11
CA GLU A 331 -25.10 -6.04 15.11
C GLU A 331 -26.41 -6.51 14.46
N THR A 332 -26.98 -5.69 13.56
CA THR A 332 -28.20 -6.02 12.82
C THR A 332 -28.01 -7.27 11.95
N VAL A 333 -26.94 -7.33 11.15
CA VAL A 333 -26.66 -8.47 10.27
C VAL A 333 -26.27 -9.71 11.06
N SER A 334 -25.41 -9.58 12.07
CA SER A 334 -24.99 -10.71 12.91
C SER A 334 -26.14 -11.36 13.67
N ALA A 335 -27.18 -10.61 14.03
CA ALA A 335 -28.39 -11.18 14.60
C ALA A 335 -29.10 -12.14 13.62
N LEU A 336 -29.08 -11.86 12.30
CA LEU A 336 -29.66 -12.77 11.30
C LEU A 336 -28.86 -14.08 11.17
N TYR A 337 -27.54 -14.03 11.34
CA TYR A 337 -26.71 -15.23 11.44
C TYR A 337 -27.05 -16.04 12.69
N LYS A 338 -27.16 -15.37 13.84
CA LYS A 338 -27.51 -16.00 15.13
C LYS A 338 -28.87 -16.70 15.06
N ASP A 339 -29.83 -16.08 14.38
CA ASP A 339 -31.16 -16.64 14.20
C ASP A 339 -31.22 -17.71 13.09
N GLY A 340 -30.09 -17.99 12.43
CA GLY A 340 -29.99 -19.00 11.38
C GLY A 340 -30.68 -18.61 10.07
N ILE A 341 -31.11 -17.35 9.92
CA ILE A 341 -31.70 -16.81 8.68
C ILE A 341 -30.62 -16.73 7.60
N ILE A 342 -29.44 -16.20 7.95
CA ILE A 342 -28.25 -16.27 7.10
C ILE A 342 -27.44 -17.49 7.54
N LYS A 343 -27.09 -18.34 6.59
CA LYS A 343 -26.25 -19.53 6.85
C LYS A 343 -24.78 -19.17 6.76
N LYS A 344 -23.98 -19.67 7.69
CA LYS A 344 -22.52 -19.53 7.66
C LYS A 344 -21.95 -20.08 6.35
N PRO A 345 -21.22 -19.29 5.55
CA PRO A 345 -20.44 -19.80 4.44
C PRO A 345 -19.44 -20.89 4.88
N ALA A 346 -19.09 -21.80 3.97
CA ALA A 346 -18.20 -22.91 4.28
C ALA A 346 -16.82 -22.41 4.77
N ASN A 347 -16.26 -21.42 4.07
CA ASN A 347 -14.95 -20.85 4.34
C ASN A 347 -14.92 -19.83 5.50
N TYR A 348 -16.06 -19.46 6.06
CA TYR A 348 -16.10 -18.55 7.21
C TYR A 348 -15.76 -19.30 8.51
N SER A 349 -14.94 -18.68 9.36
CA SER A 349 -14.60 -19.25 10.66
C SER A 349 -15.78 -19.30 11.62
N PHE A 350 -16.71 -18.34 11.53
CA PHE A 350 -17.84 -18.18 12.45
C PHE A 350 -19.12 -17.87 11.68
N ALA A 351 -20.28 -18.20 12.26
CA ALA A 351 -21.59 -17.73 11.79
C ALA A 351 -21.77 -16.25 12.16
N TYR A 352 -20.98 -15.39 11.52
CA TYR A 352 -20.88 -13.97 11.78
C TYR A 352 -20.39 -13.26 10.50
N PRO A 353 -20.73 -11.99 10.25
CA PRO A 353 -20.17 -11.26 9.12
C PRO A 353 -18.64 -11.26 9.12
N ASP A 354 -18.01 -11.53 7.98
CA ASP A 354 -16.56 -11.43 7.80
C ASP A 354 -16.24 -10.45 6.67
N LEU A 355 -15.85 -9.25 7.04
CA LEU A 355 -15.64 -8.12 6.12
C LEU A 355 -14.42 -8.31 5.22
N LEU A 356 -13.57 -9.30 5.47
CA LEU A 356 -12.36 -9.55 4.67
C LEU A 356 -12.58 -10.53 3.51
N TYR A 357 -13.80 -11.06 3.34
CA TYR A 357 -14.26 -11.72 2.11
C TYR A 357 -14.87 -10.76 1.09
N PHE A 358 -14.86 -9.46 1.39
CA PHE A 358 -15.30 -8.42 0.49
C PHE A 358 -16.72 -8.65 -0.05
N MET A 359 -16.88 -8.62 -1.38
CA MET A 359 -18.16 -8.88 -2.05
C MET A 359 -18.46 -10.37 -2.22
N GLN A 360 -17.49 -11.26 -1.95
CA GLN A 360 -17.63 -12.72 -2.00
C GLN A 360 -18.31 -13.25 -0.73
N THR A 361 -19.49 -12.71 -0.40
CA THR A 361 -20.18 -12.95 0.87
C THR A 361 -20.69 -14.39 1.04
N GLY A 362 -20.65 -15.19 -0.02
CA GLY A 362 -20.83 -16.64 0.02
C GLY A 362 -19.55 -17.42 0.38
N GLY A 363 -18.47 -16.74 0.78
CA GLY A 363 -17.16 -17.34 1.05
C GLY A 363 -16.52 -17.96 -0.19
N GLY A 364 -16.70 -17.35 -1.35
CA GLY A 364 -16.26 -17.86 -2.67
C GLY A 364 -17.31 -18.68 -3.43
N ASP A 365 -18.45 -19.02 -2.80
CA ASP A 365 -19.57 -19.65 -3.49
C ASP A 365 -20.57 -18.60 -3.97
N LEU A 366 -20.49 -18.24 -5.27
CA LEU A 366 -21.36 -17.24 -5.88
C LEU A 366 -22.86 -17.60 -5.84
N LYS A 367 -23.23 -18.85 -5.56
CA LYS A 367 -24.64 -19.26 -5.41
C LYS A 367 -25.19 -18.97 -4.01
N LYS A 368 -24.33 -18.61 -3.06
CA LYS A 368 -24.66 -18.34 -1.66
C LYS A 368 -24.38 -16.90 -1.24
N LEU A 369 -24.35 -15.97 -2.21
CA LEU A 369 -24.17 -14.56 -1.93
C LEU A 369 -25.29 -14.06 -1.01
N SER A 370 -24.89 -13.25 -0.04
CA SER A 370 -25.78 -12.53 0.86
C SER A 370 -25.72 -11.04 0.51
N TYR A 371 -26.82 -10.51 -0.03
CA TYR A 371 -26.89 -9.11 -0.46
C TYR A 371 -26.78 -8.13 0.72
N ILE A 372 -27.38 -8.45 1.87
CA ILE A 372 -27.25 -7.63 3.07
C ILE A 372 -25.80 -7.60 3.60
N ASP A 373 -25.04 -8.70 3.45
CA ASP A 373 -23.61 -8.69 3.75
C ASP A 373 -22.79 -7.86 2.74
N GLN A 374 -23.22 -7.78 1.46
CA GLN A 374 -22.55 -6.94 0.46
C GLN A 374 -22.74 -5.45 0.76
N ILE A 375 -23.95 -5.05 1.21
CA ILE A 375 -24.20 -3.68 1.67
C ILE A 375 -23.39 -3.41 2.94
N LEU A 376 -23.33 -4.36 3.87
CA LEU A 376 -22.49 -4.22 5.07
C LEU A 376 -21.01 -4.02 4.71
N PHE A 377 -20.51 -4.77 3.73
CA PHE A 377 -19.16 -4.59 3.22
C PHE A 377 -18.97 -3.24 2.53
N GLN A 378 -19.91 -2.81 1.70
CA GLN A 378 -19.92 -1.49 1.09
C GLN A 378 -19.80 -0.41 2.16
N MET A 379 -20.69 -0.44 3.16
CA MET A 379 -20.69 0.50 4.26
C MET A 379 -19.33 0.56 4.97
N TYR A 380 -18.65 -0.59 5.14
CA TYR A 380 -17.34 -0.65 5.79
C TYR A 380 -16.17 -0.20 4.90
N MET A 381 -16.02 -0.77 3.70
CA MET A 381 -14.85 -0.55 2.85
C MET A 381 -14.96 0.66 1.93
N LYS A 382 -16.16 1.14 1.63
CA LYS A 382 -16.39 2.28 0.74
C LYS A 382 -16.75 3.53 1.55
N ASP A 383 -17.90 3.50 2.20
CA ASP A 383 -18.52 4.73 2.72
C ASP A 383 -17.93 5.15 4.08
N ARG A 384 -17.62 4.18 4.96
CA ARG A 384 -16.85 4.46 6.18
C ARG A 384 -15.44 4.94 5.86
N MET A 385 -14.75 4.32 4.89
CA MET A 385 -13.40 4.74 4.51
C MET A 385 -13.39 6.20 4.05
N ARG A 386 -14.33 6.58 3.19
CA ARG A 386 -14.49 7.96 2.74
C ARG A 386 -14.83 8.91 3.89
N THR A 387 -15.73 8.51 4.78
CA THR A 387 -16.17 9.34 5.91
C THR A 387 -14.98 9.83 6.74
N TYR A 388 -14.07 8.95 7.18
CA TYR A 388 -12.97 9.41 8.03
C TYR A 388 -11.74 9.86 7.24
N GLN A 389 -11.41 9.21 6.11
CA GLN A 389 -10.21 9.59 5.34
C GLN A 389 -10.38 10.97 4.72
N ALA A 390 -11.59 11.37 4.34
CA ALA A 390 -11.86 12.69 3.78
C ALA A 390 -11.63 13.81 4.81
N PHE A 391 -11.92 13.57 6.09
CA PHE A 391 -11.54 14.50 7.16
C PHE A 391 -10.03 14.66 7.23
N PHE A 392 -9.24 13.60 7.07
CA PHE A 392 -7.78 13.70 7.08
C PHE A 392 -7.18 14.29 5.80
N HIS A 393 -7.92 14.28 4.69
CA HIS A 393 -7.53 14.92 3.41
C HIS A 393 -8.22 16.27 3.18
N MET A 394 -8.96 16.80 4.15
CA MET A 394 -9.64 18.10 4.10
C MET A 394 -10.66 18.21 2.95
N ASN A 395 -11.37 17.12 2.66
CA ASN A 395 -12.37 17.08 1.60
C ASN A 395 -13.80 17.03 2.17
N PRO A 396 -14.58 18.14 2.11
CA PRO A 396 -15.91 18.18 2.72
C PRO A 396 -16.94 17.35 1.95
N ASP A 397 -16.81 17.25 0.62
CA ASP A 397 -17.78 16.58 -0.24
C ASP A 397 -17.71 15.05 -0.05
N TYR A 398 -16.50 14.50 -0.06
CA TYR A 398 -16.26 13.09 0.27
C TYR A 398 -16.60 12.75 1.72
N ALA A 399 -16.38 13.68 2.65
CA ALA A 399 -16.69 13.45 4.06
C ALA A 399 -18.21 13.30 4.28
N TYR A 400 -19.02 14.12 3.59
CA TYR A 400 -20.46 14.12 3.75
C TYR A 400 -21.17 13.26 2.71
N TRP A 401 -21.19 13.68 1.44
CA TRP A 401 -22.05 13.07 0.41
C TRP A 401 -21.61 11.67 0.00
N TYR A 402 -20.31 11.42 -0.12
CA TYR A 402 -19.78 10.09 -0.48
C TYR A 402 -19.40 9.23 0.72
N GLY A 403 -19.51 9.78 1.93
CA GLY A 403 -19.13 9.14 3.18
C GLY A 403 -20.33 9.03 4.10
N TRP A 404 -20.50 10.03 4.98
CA TRP A 404 -21.50 9.97 6.04
C TRP A 404 -22.94 9.74 5.55
N ALA A 405 -23.37 10.45 4.50
CA ALA A 405 -24.71 10.31 3.95
C ALA A 405 -24.96 8.88 3.43
N MET A 406 -23.98 8.32 2.70
CA MET A 406 -24.05 6.93 2.22
C MET A 406 -24.07 5.92 3.36
N MET A 407 -23.27 6.12 4.42
CA MET A 407 -23.34 5.24 5.59
C MET A 407 -24.72 5.25 6.26
N VAL A 408 -25.41 6.40 6.28
CA VAL A 408 -26.78 6.50 6.81
C VAL A 408 -27.77 5.77 5.90
N GLU A 409 -27.59 5.88 4.58
CA GLU A 409 -28.38 5.15 3.58
C GLU A 409 -28.18 3.64 3.70
N ASP A 410 -26.94 3.16 3.71
CA ASP A 410 -26.58 1.74 3.85
C ASP A 410 -27.19 1.15 5.14
N LEU A 411 -27.13 1.88 6.26
CA LEU A 411 -27.73 1.45 7.52
C LEU A 411 -29.25 1.34 7.43
N GLY A 412 -29.89 2.27 6.72
CA GLY A 412 -31.33 2.24 6.44
C GLY A 412 -31.72 1.00 5.64
N GLU A 413 -30.97 0.71 4.57
CA GLU A 413 -31.19 -0.46 3.72
C GLU A 413 -30.96 -1.77 4.48
N ILE A 414 -29.88 -1.87 5.27
CA ILE A 414 -29.61 -3.03 6.12
C ILE A 414 -30.76 -3.29 7.11
N LYS A 415 -31.29 -2.24 7.74
CA LYS A 415 -32.41 -2.37 8.69
C LYS A 415 -33.69 -2.84 8.01
N GLU A 416 -34.01 -2.29 6.85
CA GLU A 416 -35.19 -2.69 6.05
C GLU A 416 -35.08 -4.15 5.57
N LEU A 417 -33.92 -4.53 5.03
CA LEU A 417 -33.67 -5.91 4.59
C LEU A 417 -33.73 -6.88 5.75
N ALA A 418 -33.14 -6.56 6.90
CA ALA A 418 -33.20 -7.42 8.08
C ALA A 418 -34.65 -7.65 8.56
N GLN A 419 -35.50 -6.62 8.53
CA GLN A 419 -36.93 -6.76 8.85
C GLN A 419 -37.64 -7.68 7.83
N THR A 420 -37.41 -7.45 6.54
CA THR A 420 -37.99 -8.24 5.46
C THR A 420 -37.57 -9.71 5.53
N MET A 421 -36.29 -9.99 5.76
CA MET A 421 -35.75 -11.36 5.90
C MET A 421 -36.37 -12.09 7.10
N ARG A 422 -36.59 -11.40 8.22
CA ARG A 422 -37.26 -11.98 9.40
C ARG A 422 -38.73 -12.27 9.14
N ALA A 423 -39.44 -11.38 8.45
CA ALA A 423 -40.85 -11.57 8.11
C ALA A 423 -41.05 -12.76 7.16
N THR A 424 -40.22 -12.84 6.13
CA THR A 424 -40.27 -13.94 5.14
C THR A 424 -39.89 -15.28 5.73
N HIS A 425 -38.87 -15.34 6.60
CA HIS A 425 -38.50 -16.58 7.29
C HIS A 425 -39.65 -17.14 8.14
N LYS A 426 -40.29 -16.28 8.96
CA LYS A 426 -41.46 -16.68 9.77
C LYS A 426 -42.66 -17.13 8.94
N ALA A 427 -42.86 -16.57 7.75
CA ALA A 427 -43.93 -17.00 6.86
C ALA A 427 -43.63 -18.39 6.25
N GLY A 428 -42.37 -18.64 5.92
CA GLY A 428 -41.90 -19.94 5.41
C GLY A 428 -41.95 -21.07 6.43
N GLU A 429 -41.82 -20.78 7.73
CA GLU A 429 -41.95 -21.79 8.81
C GLU A 429 -43.42 -22.18 9.11
N LYS A 430 -44.39 -21.37 8.65
CA LYS A 430 -45.83 -21.62 8.87
C LYS A 430 -46.46 -22.52 7.80
N HIS A 431 -45.71 -22.85 6.75
CA HIS A 431 -46.08 -23.73 5.65
C HIS A 431 -45.13 -24.91 5.60
#